data_AF-A0A837AF03-F1
#
_entry.id   AF-A0A837AF03-F1
#
_cell.length_a   1.000
_cell.length_b   1.000
_cell.length_c   1.000
_cell.angle_alpha   90.00
_cell.angle_beta   90.00
_cell.angle_gamma   90.00
#
_symmetry.space_group_name_H-M   'P 1'
#
loop_
_entity.id
_entity.type
_entity.pdbx_description
1 polymer ?
#
loop_
_entity_poly.entity_id
_entity_poly.type
_entity_poly.pdbx_seq_one_letter_code
_entity_poly.pdbx_strand_id
1 'polypeptide(L)' 'MISWYKNHKKDKVWWKDNDEKIGELVFSFDKVIEFNFWQDYPHKLTPEQKAIFDAENEILVRDLKGQS' A
#
# COMPACT_ATOMS: atom_id res chain seq x y z
N MET A 1 4.00 -18.28 2.09
CA MET A 1 4.20 -17.94 3.52
C MET A 1 3.96 -16.45 3.64
N ILE A 2 3.14 -15.98 4.58
CA ILE A 2 2.87 -14.53 4.68
C ILE A 2 4.10 -13.83 5.26
N SER A 3 4.64 -12.87 4.52
CA SER A 3 5.74 -12.03 4.98
C SER A 3 5.47 -10.54 4.71
N TRP A 4 6.23 -9.67 5.37
CA TRP A 4 6.12 -8.22 5.22
C TRP A 4 7.44 -7.65 4.75
N TYR A 5 7.40 -6.82 3.73
CA TYR A 5 8.58 -6.17 3.18
C TYR A 5 8.35 -4.67 2.94
N LYS A 6 9.45 -3.95 2.70
CA LYS A 6 9.45 -2.55 2.27
C LYS A 6 10.27 -2.43 1.00
N ASN A 7 9.91 -1.48 0.14
CA ASN A 7 10.71 -1.16 -1.03
C ASN A 7 12.01 -0.46 -0.62
N HIS A 8 11.94 0.41 0.39
CA HIS A 8 13.11 1.02 1.01
C HIS A 8 13.07 0.94 2.54
N LYS A 9 14.26 0.89 3.16
CA LYS A 9 14.40 0.75 4.63
C LYS A 9 13.74 1.88 5.42
N LYS A 10 13.65 3.08 4.85
CA LYS A 10 13.08 4.27 5.49
C LYS A 10 11.58 4.43 5.27
N ASP A 11 10.99 3.64 4.38
CA ASP A 11 9.56 3.69 4.11
C ASP A 11 8.77 3.36 5.36
N LYS A 12 7.55 3.88 5.45
CA LYS A 12 6.60 3.58 6.51
C LYS A 12 5.58 2.55 6.03
N VAL A 13 5.33 2.46 4.72
CA VAL A 13 4.44 1.47 4.12
C VAL A 13 5.14 0.11 4.08
N TRP A 14 4.46 -0.90 4.60
CA TRP A 14 4.81 -2.31 4.47
C TRP A 14 3.90 -2.95 3.44
N TRP A 15 4.47 -3.76 2.55
CA TRP A 15 3.76 -4.58 1.61
C TRP A 15 3.67 -6.01 2.11
N LYS A 16 2.48 -6.60 1.94
CA LYS A 16 2.24 -8.00 2.30
C LYS A 16 2.62 -8.88 1.12
N ASP A 17 3.59 -9.75 1.35
CA ASP A 17 3.94 -10.82 0.43
C ASP A 17 3.16 -12.07 0.82
N ASN A 18 2.23 -12.49 -0.04
CA ASN A 18 1.38 -13.64 0.20
C ASN A 18 1.24 -14.49 -1.05
N ASP A 19 2.04 -15.55 -1.12
CA ASP A 19 2.05 -16.51 -2.23
C ASP A 19 0.70 -17.22 -2.46
N GLU A 20 -0.21 -17.21 -1.48
CA GLU A 20 -1.51 -17.89 -1.59
C GLU A 20 -2.54 -17.07 -2.36
N LYS A 21 -2.26 -15.78 -2.63
CA LYS A 21 -3.21 -14.87 -3.25
C LYS A 21 -2.59 -14.11 -4.42
N ILE A 22 -3.23 -14.19 -5.58
CA ILE A 22 -2.77 -13.55 -6.82
C ILE A 22 -3.57 -12.26 -7.05
N GLY A 23 -2.87 -11.15 -7.30
CA GLY A 23 -3.47 -9.88 -7.72
C GLY A 23 -3.91 -8.94 -6.59
N GLU A 24 -3.80 -9.36 -5.32
CA GLU A 24 -4.03 -8.48 -4.18
C GLU A 24 -2.81 -7.60 -3.91
N LEU A 25 -2.99 -6.28 -3.86
CA LEU A 25 -2.01 -5.32 -3.38
C LEU A 25 -2.40 -4.91 -1.96
N VAL A 26 -1.88 -5.64 -0.97
CA VAL A 26 -2.15 -5.38 0.45
C VAL A 26 -0.97 -4.67 1.09
N PHE A 27 -1.26 -3.59 1.80
CA PHE A 27 -0.26 -2.80 2.52
C PHE A 27 -0.70 -2.46 3.94
N SER A 28 0.25 -2.03 4.76
CA SER A 28 0.02 -1.63 6.14
C SER A 28 1.05 -0.61 6.60
N PHE A 29 0.72 0.21 7.60
CA PHE A 29 1.67 1.14 8.24
C PHE A 29 2.31 0.55 9.51
N ASP A 30 1.65 -0.44 10.12
CA ASP A 30 2.04 -1.05 11.40
C ASP A 30 2.11 -2.59 11.37
N LYS A 31 1.71 -3.21 10.26
CA LYS A 31 1.53 -4.66 10.04
C LYS A 31 0.40 -5.28 10.89
N VAL A 32 -0.47 -4.46 11.46
CA VAL A 32 -1.65 -4.89 12.22
C VAL A 32 -2.91 -4.54 11.45
N ILE A 33 -3.03 -3.29 10.97
CA ILE A 33 -4.15 -2.85 10.15
C ILE A 33 -3.76 -3.02 8.69
N GLU A 34 -4.48 -3.88 7.98
CA GLU A 34 -4.27 -4.15 6.56
C GLU A 34 -5.20 -3.30 5.70
N PHE A 35 -4.68 -2.79 4.59
CA PHE A 35 -5.43 -2.07 3.57
C PHE A 35 -5.22 -2.75 2.23
N ASN A 36 -6.28 -2.89 1.46
CA ASN A 36 -6.20 -3.29 0.05
C ASN A 36 -6.14 -2.05 -0.84
N PHE A 37 -5.11 -1.94 -1.69
CA PHE A 37 -4.91 -0.80 -2.58
C PHE A 37 -6.09 -0.52 -3.51
N TRP A 38 -6.78 -1.56 -3.98
CA TRP A 38 -7.88 -1.40 -4.93
C TRP A 38 -9.21 -1.06 -4.27
N GLN A 39 -9.42 -1.50 -3.02
CA GLN A 39 -10.70 -1.34 -2.34
C GLN A 39 -10.71 -0.23 -1.28
N ASP A 40 -9.56 0.01 -0.65
CA ASP A 40 -9.46 0.87 0.52
C ASP A 40 -8.76 2.19 0.22
N TYR A 41 -7.79 2.20 -0.70
CA TYR A 41 -7.11 3.43 -1.09
C TYR A 41 -7.92 4.19 -2.17
N PRO A 42 -8.05 5.53 -2.06
CA PRO A 42 -7.56 6.38 -0.99
C PRO A 42 -8.53 6.58 0.18
N HIS A 43 -9.78 6.13 0.06
CA HIS A 43 -10.90 6.63 0.88
C HIS A 43 -10.95 6.15 2.33
N LYS A 44 -10.35 4.99 2.64
CA LYS A 44 -10.28 4.47 4.02
C LYS A 44 -9.06 4.94 4.80
N LEU A 45 -8.14 5.66 4.16
CA LEU A 45 -6.95 6.17 4.82
C LEU A 45 -7.26 7.51 5.48
N THR A 46 -6.63 7.75 6.63
CA THR A 46 -6.56 9.10 7.18
C THR A 46 -5.76 10.02 6.25
N PRO A 47 -5.93 11.35 6.31
CA PRO A 47 -5.16 12.30 5.48
C PRO A 47 -3.64 12.11 5.62
N GLU A 48 -3.16 11.81 6.83
CA GLU A 48 -1.75 11.57 7.13
C GLU A 48 -1.24 10.28 6.52
N GLN A 49 -1.98 9.17 6.68
CA GLN A 49 -1.65 7.89 6.05
C GLN A 49 -1.63 8.00 4.53
N LYS A 50 -2.61 8.71 3.95
CA LYS A 50 -2.66 8.96 2.52
C LYS A 50 -1.43 9.76 2.06
N ALA A 51 -1.08 10.83 2.76
CA ALA A 51 0.09 11.63 2.41
C ALA A 51 1.39 10.82 2.44
N ILE A 52 1.56 9.93 3.43
CA ILE A 52 2.70 9.01 3.51
C ILE A 52 2.68 8.04 2.32
N PHE A 53 1.53 7.41 2.04
CA PHE A 53 1.42 6.45 0.95
C PHE A 53 1.69 7.10 -0.42
N ASP A 54 1.09 8.26 -0.69
CA ASP A 54 1.28 9.02 -1.92
C ASP A 54 2.76 9.36 -2.15
N ALA A 55 3.47 9.78 -1.10
CA ALA A 55 4.88 10.16 -1.18
C ALA A 55 5.82 8.96 -1.40
N GLU A 56 5.51 7.82 -0.80
CA GLU A 56 6.36 6.61 -0.93
C GLU A 56 6.04 5.80 -2.19
N ASN A 57 4.85 5.99 -2.79
CA ASN A 57 4.37 5.20 -3.92
C ASN A 57 3.90 6.08 -5.09
N GLU A 58 4.63 7.17 -5.37
CA GLU A 58 4.25 8.18 -6.37
C GLU A 58 3.93 7.60 -7.76
N ILE A 59 4.69 6.60 -8.20
CA ILE A 59 4.47 5.92 -9.50
C ILE A 59 3.11 5.21 -9.52
N LEU A 60 2.80 4.42 -8.48
CA LEU A 60 1.51 3.72 -8.36
C LEU A 60 0.34 4.71 -8.33
N VAL A 61 0.49 5.82 -7.60
CA VAL A 61 -0.55 6.86 -7.52
C VAL A 61 -0.70 7.60 -8.85
N ARG A 62 0.39 7.87 -9.57
CA ARG A 62 0.36 8.48 -10.90
C ARG A 62 -0.34 7.58 -11.92
N ASP A 63 0.01 6.30 -11.92
CA ASP A 63 -0.54 5.32 -12.88
C ASP A 63 -2.04 5.10 -12.64
N LEU A 64 -2.49 5.11 -11.37
CA LEU A 64 -3.91 5.10 -11.04
C LEU A 64 -4.67 6.29 -11.65
N LYS A 65 -4.09 7.50 -11.60
CA LYS A 65 -4.72 8.72 -12.14
C LYS A 65 -4.76 8.74 -13.67
N GLY A 66 -3.81 8.06 -14.33
CA GLY A 66 -3.77 7.93 -15.80
C GLY A 66 -4.77 6.93 -16.37
N GLN A 67 -5.43 6.13 -15.52
CA GLN A 67 -6.46 5.16 -15.90
C GLN A 67 -7.90 5.68 -15.75
N SER A 68 -8.07 6.93 -15.30
CA SER A 68 -9.39 7.55 -15.04
C SER A 68 -9.86 8.48 -16.15
#